data_AF-A0AAD6DYT0-F1
#
_entry.id   AF-A0AAD6DYT0-F1
#
_cell.length_a   1.000
_cell.length_b   1.000
_cell.length_c   1.000
_cell.angle_alpha   90.00
_cell.angle_beta   90.00
_cell.angle_gamma   90.00
#
_symmetry.space_group_name_H-M   'P 1'
#
loop_
_entity.id
_entity.type
_entity.pdbx_description
1 polymer ?
#
loop_
_entity_poly.entity_id
_entity_poly.type
_entity_poly.pdbx_seq_one_letter_code
_entity_poly.pdbx_strand_id
1 'polypeptide(L)'
;MVYTLFHIIKQVRSAGTGATLADIKLYSPYHRDQIAIWNSFAPKHAQSTAPQLISHWAQSAPTKIAIEACDGVLTYSQIDKYASALALHIQSNLALSPAEETIAICFSRSRWVPVTMLAVQQLKRAYLALEQSHPTQRLLQLVQQAGA
;
A
#
# COMPACT_ATOMS: atom_id res chain seq x y z
N MET A 1 10.82 25.41 19.95
CA MET A 1 10.12 26.71 19.81
C MET A 1 11.06 27.91 19.72
N VAL A 2 12.18 27.97 20.47
CA VAL A 2 13.07 29.16 20.47
C VAL A 2 13.66 29.47 19.09
N TYR A 3 14.08 28.46 18.32
CA TYR A 3 14.69 28.63 16.99
C TYR A 3 13.72 29.16 15.92
N THR A 4 12.45 28.80 16.01
CA THR A 4 11.38 29.22 15.09
C THR A 4 11.05 30.69 15.29
N LEU A 5 10.80 31.10 16.54
CA LEU A 5 10.41 32.46 16.88
C LEU A 5 11.52 33.46 16.52
N PHE A 6 12.78 33.14 16.86
CA PHE A 6 13.92 33.99 16.52
C PHE A 6 14.14 34.12 15.01
N HIS A 7 13.88 33.05 14.25
CA HIS A 7 13.95 33.06 12.79
C HIS A 7 12.87 33.93 12.15
N ILE A 8 11.64 33.88 12.69
CA ILE A 8 10.52 34.70 12.20
C ILE A 8 10.77 36.18 12.51
N ILE A 9 11.17 36.52 13.74
CA ILE A 9 11.46 37.92 14.14
C ILE A 9 12.58 38.52 13.28
N LYS A 10 13.64 37.75 12.99
CA LYS A 10 14.70 38.20 12.07
C LYS A 10 14.16 38.54 10.68
N GLN A 11 13.29 37.70 10.12
CA GLN A 11 12.71 37.92 8.79
C GLN A 11 11.81 39.15 8.75
N VAL A 12 10.95 39.33 9.76
CA VAL A 12 10.06 40.50 9.86
C VAL A 12 10.87 41.79 9.99
N ARG A 13 11.98 41.79 10.73
CA ARG A 13 12.83 42.98 10.89
C ARG A 13 13.61 43.35 9.63
N SER A 14 13.95 42.38 8.78
CA SER A 14 14.67 42.59 7.53
C SER A 14 13.74 42.73 6.31
N ALA A 15 12.43 42.58 6.50
CA ALA A 15 11.45 42.64 5.43
C ALA A 15 11.25 44.09 4.96
N GLY A 16 11.36 44.32 3.65
CA GLY A 16 11.06 45.63 3.04
C GLY A 16 9.56 45.91 2.98
N THR A 17 9.18 47.13 2.59
CA THR A 17 7.79 47.64 2.56
C THR A 17 6.84 46.92 1.59
N GLY A 18 7.32 45.94 0.81
CA GLY A 18 6.52 45.12 -0.10
C GLY A 18 6.44 43.63 0.25
N ALA A 19 7.06 43.19 1.35
CA ALA A 19 7.02 41.79 1.78
C ALA A 19 5.68 41.47 2.46
N THR A 20 5.10 40.33 2.12
CA THR A 20 3.84 39.86 2.69
C THR A 20 4.08 38.85 3.79
N LEU A 21 3.05 38.56 4.60
CA LEU A 21 3.12 37.51 5.61
C LEU A 21 3.37 36.12 5.00
N ALA A 22 2.97 35.89 3.75
CA ALA A 22 3.20 34.63 3.04
C ALA A 22 4.69 34.38 2.74
N ASP A 23 5.51 35.43 2.70
CA ASP A 23 6.95 35.34 2.41
C ASP A 23 7.76 34.91 3.65
N ILE A 24 7.12 34.89 4.83
CA ILE A 24 7.77 34.49 6.09
C ILE A 24 7.92 32.98 6.12
N LYS A 25 9.17 32.53 6.12
CA LYS A 25 9.51 31.11 6.31
C LYS A 25 9.34 30.75 7.78
N LEU A 26 8.30 29.98 8.08
CA LEU A 26 8.04 29.47 9.43
C LEU A 26 9.15 28.49 9.88
N TYR A 27 9.69 27.68 8.96
CA TYR A 27 10.73 26.71 9.28
C TYR A 27 12.12 27.37 9.31
N SER A 28 12.74 27.36 10.49
CA SER A 28 14.13 27.79 10.68
C SER A 28 15.11 26.88 9.94
N PRO A 29 16.34 27.34 9.66
CA PRO A 29 17.41 26.50 9.11
C PRO A 29 17.63 25.23 9.93
N TYR A 30 17.65 25.35 11.26
CA TYR A 30 17.74 24.21 12.17
C TYR A 30 16.64 23.15 11.92
N HIS A 31 15.39 23.58 11.72
CA HIS A 31 14.30 22.65 11.41
C HIS A 31 14.44 22.02 10.02
N ARG A 32 14.94 22.77 9.03
CA ARG A 32 15.25 22.22 7.70
C ARG A 32 16.32 21.14 7.79
N ASP A 33 17.38 21.39 8.55
CA ASP A 33 18.46 20.42 8.74
C ASP A 33 17.96 19.17 9.47
N GLN A 34 17.11 19.36 10.48
CA GLN A 34 16.49 18.25 11.21
C GLN A 34 15.57 17.40 10.30
N ILE A 35 14.77 18.04 9.44
CA ILE A 35 13.94 17.34 8.45
C ILE A 35 14.81 16.62 7.41
N ALA A 36 15.92 17.23 6.98
CA ALA A 36 16.87 16.59 6.08
C ALA A 36 17.52 15.36 6.71
N ILE A 37 17.85 15.41 8.00
CA ILE A 37 18.35 14.25 8.75
C ILE A 37 17.28 13.15 8.82
N TRP A 38 16.03 13.49 9.11
CA TRP A 38 14.94 12.51 9.15
C TRP A 38 14.67 11.85 7.79
N ASN A 39 14.87 12.59 6.69
CA ASN A 39 14.70 12.08 5.32
C ASN A 39 16.04 11.66 4.67
N SER A 40 17.11 11.51 5.46
CA SER A 40 18.45 11.19 4.94
C SER A 40 18.54 9.79 4.35
N PHE A 41 17.63 8.90 4.75
CA PHE A 41 17.54 7.56 4.22
C PHE A 41 16.46 7.46 3.14
N ALA A 42 16.90 7.34 1.89
CA ALA A 42 16.04 6.93 0.78
C ALA A 42 16.18 5.41 0.57
N PRO A 43 15.16 4.60 0.85
CA PRO A 43 15.22 3.17 0.57
C PRO A 43 15.39 2.93 -0.94
N LYS A 44 16.20 1.94 -1.31
CA LYS A 44 16.34 1.53 -2.70
C LYS A 44 15.00 0.95 -3.20
N HIS A 45 14.65 1.25 -4.44
CA HIS A 45 13.52 0.63 -5.09
C HIS A 45 13.72 -0.89 -5.19
N ALA A 46 12.72 -1.66 -4.79
CA ALA A 46 12.72 -3.10 -4.98
C ALA A 46 12.63 -3.43 -6.48
N GLN A 47 13.48 -4.35 -6.94
CA GLN A 47 13.46 -4.84 -8.33
C GLN A 47 12.45 -5.97 -8.56
N SER A 48 11.87 -6.50 -7.48
CA SER A 48 10.95 -7.63 -7.52
C SER A 48 9.58 -7.26 -6.94
N THR A 49 8.53 -7.88 -7.49
CA THR A 49 7.17 -7.74 -6.99
C THR A 49 6.89 -8.73 -5.85
N ALA A 50 5.84 -8.48 -5.06
CA ALA A 50 5.44 -9.40 -3.99
C ALA A 50 5.16 -10.83 -4.51
N PRO A 51 4.46 -11.05 -5.64
CA PRO A 51 4.32 -12.39 -6.23
C PRO A 51 5.64 -13.06 -6.57
N GLN A 52 6.61 -12.32 -7.11
CA GLN A 52 7.93 -12.87 -7.44
C GLN A 52 8.70 -13.32 -6.19
N LEU A 53 8.66 -12.52 -5.13
CA LEU A 53 9.29 -12.88 -3.86
C LEU A 53 8.64 -14.11 -3.24
N ILE A 54 7.32 -14.22 -3.27
CA ILE A 54 6.60 -15.38 -2.72
C ILE A 54 6.89 -16.64 -3.55
N SER A 55 6.90 -16.55 -4.88
CA SER A 55 7.26 -17.69 -5.74
C SER A 55 8.71 -18.14 -5.52
N HIS A 56 9.64 -17.20 -5.31
CA HIS A 56 11.02 -17.52 -4.93
C HIS A 56 11.09 -18.33 -3.62
N TRP A 57 10.32 -17.94 -2.60
CA TRP A 57 10.23 -18.69 -1.34
C TRP A 57 9.52 -20.04 -1.51
N ALA A 58 8.50 -20.13 -2.37
CA ALA A 58 7.83 -21.38 -2.68
C ALA A 58 8.77 -22.40 -3.32
N GLN A 59 9.75 -21.96 -4.10
CA GLN A 59 10.79 -22.81 -4.68
C GLN A 59 11.91 -23.13 -3.68
N SER A 60 12.38 -22.13 -2.93
CA SER A 60 13.55 -22.26 -2.06
C SER A 60 13.25 -22.92 -0.70
N ALA A 61 12.03 -22.76 -0.19
CA ALA A 61 11.59 -23.28 1.11
C ALA A 61 10.11 -23.73 1.07
N PRO A 62 9.76 -24.73 0.23
CA PRO A 62 8.37 -25.08 -0.09
C PRO A 62 7.52 -25.51 1.11
N THR A 63 8.14 -26.17 2.10
CA THR A 63 7.47 -26.73 3.29
C THR A 63 7.43 -25.76 4.46
N LYS A 64 8.10 -24.61 4.36
CA LYS A 64 8.09 -23.61 5.42
C LYS A 64 6.70 -22.97 5.52
N ILE A 65 6.20 -22.83 6.75
CA ILE A 65 4.94 -22.17 7.04
C ILE A 65 5.03 -20.70 6.65
N ALA A 66 4.02 -20.25 5.90
CA ALA A 66 3.92 -18.88 5.41
C ALA A 66 2.70 -18.14 6.00
N ILE A 67 1.59 -18.85 6.22
CA ILE A 67 0.40 -18.30 6.88
C ILE A 67 -0.02 -19.27 7.98
N GLU A 68 -0.26 -18.73 9.17
CA GLU A 68 -0.91 -19.41 10.29
C GLU A 68 -2.11 -18.54 10.70
N ALA A 69 -3.31 -19.09 10.52
CA ALA A 69 -4.56 -18.41 10.81
C ALA A 69 -5.50 -19.33 11.62
N CYS A 70 -6.60 -18.77 12.13
CA CYS A 70 -7.58 -19.51 12.92
C CYS A 70 -8.24 -20.66 12.14
N ASP A 71 -8.33 -20.55 10.81
CA ASP A 71 -8.92 -21.52 9.90
C ASP A 71 -7.88 -22.43 9.22
N GLY A 72 -6.62 -22.37 9.66
CA GLY A 72 -5.58 -23.33 9.30
C GLY A 72 -4.24 -22.72 8.90
N VAL A 73 -3.33 -23.60 8.51
CA VAL A 73 -1.95 -23.29 8.15
C VAL A 73 -1.72 -23.50 6.66
N LEU A 74 -0.90 -22.65 6.04
CA LEU A 74 -0.43 -22.80 4.67
C LEU A 74 1.08 -22.63 4.57
N THR A 75 1.72 -23.50 3.80
CA THR A 75 3.14 -23.36 3.43
C THR A 75 3.32 -22.44 2.22
N TYR A 76 4.56 -22.00 1.97
CA TYR A 76 4.86 -21.19 0.78
C TYR A 76 4.46 -21.86 -0.54
N SER A 77 4.72 -23.18 -0.68
CA SER A 77 4.33 -23.93 -1.87
C SER A 77 2.80 -23.99 -2.06
N GLN A 78 2.05 -24.12 -0.96
CA GLN A 78 0.59 -24.17 -1.01
C GLN A 78 0.01 -22.81 -1.40
N ILE A 79 0.52 -21.71 -0.83
CA ILE A 79 0.05 -20.35 -1.17
C ILE A 79 0.27 -20.07 -2.65
N ASP A 80 1.46 -20.34 -3.18
CA ASP A 80 1.78 -20.10 -4.59
C ASP A 80 0.85 -20.91 -5.50
N LYS A 81 0.67 -22.20 -5.21
CA LYS A 81 -0.25 -23.08 -5.94
C LYS A 81 -1.69 -22.59 -5.91
N TYR A 82 -2.22 -22.24 -4.73
CA TYR A 82 -3.60 -21.80 -4.58
C TYR A 82 -3.84 -20.43 -5.23
N ALA A 83 -2.88 -19.50 -5.08
CA ALA A 83 -2.97 -18.19 -5.71
C ALA A 83 -2.95 -18.29 -7.23
N SER A 84 -2.08 -19.12 -7.80
CA SER A 84 -2.03 -19.33 -9.26
C SER A 84 -3.27 -20.03 -9.80
N ALA A 85 -3.80 -21.02 -9.07
CA ALA A 85 -5.06 -21.66 -9.46
C ALA A 85 -6.24 -20.67 -9.43
N LEU A 86 -6.30 -19.81 -8.41
CA LEU A 86 -7.32 -18.78 -8.30
C LEU A 86 -7.15 -17.68 -9.37
N ALA A 87 -5.92 -17.27 -9.68
CA ALA A 87 -5.64 -16.31 -10.73
C ALA A 87 -6.14 -16.82 -12.09
N LEU A 88 -5.85 -18.08 -12.42
CA LEU A 88 -6.36 -18.73 -13.62
C LEU A 88 -7.89 -18.80 -13.63
N HIS A 89 -8.50 -19.16 -12.50
CA HIS A 89 -9.96 -19.22 -12.37
C HIS A 89 -10.61 -17.85 -12.57
N ILE A 90 -10.04 -16.78 -11.99
CA ILE A 90 -10.51 -15.42 -12.17
C ILE A 90 -10.38 -15.02 -13.64
N GLN A 91 -9.24 -15.29 -14.27
CA GLN A 91 -9.01 -14.95 -15.67
C GLN A 91 -9.96 -15.69 -16.62
N SER A 92 -10.35 -16.94 -16.31
CA SER A 92 -11.23 -17.73 -17.16
C SER A 92 -12.72 -17.44 -16.95
N ASN A 93 -13.14 -17.08 -15.73
CA ASN A 93 -14.56 -16.95 -15.38
C ASN A 93 -15.03 -15.50 -15.23
N LEU A 94 -14.16 -14.59 -14.83
CA LEU A 94 -14.47 -13.17 -14.82
C LEU A 94 -13.96 -12.61 -16.15
N ALA A 95 -14.88 -12.10 -16.97
CA ALA A 95 -14.57 -11.38 -18.20
C ALA A 95 -13.94 -10.02 -17.88
N LEU A 96 -12.76 -10.03 -17.27
CA LEU A 96 -12.06 -8.85 -16.79
C LEU A 96 -11.71 -7.97 -17.99
N SER A 97 -12.33 -6.81 -18.05
CA SER A 97 -12.01 -5.83 -19.08
C SER A 97 -10.54 -5.41 -18.95
N PRO A 98 -9.86 -5.07 -20.06
CA PRO A 98 -8.56 -4.41 -20.00
C PRO A 98 -8.60 -3.11 -19.18
N ALA A 99 -9.77 -2.47 -19.05
CA ALA A 99 -9.94 -1.24 -18.29
C ALA A 99 -10.17 -1.44 -16.77
N GLU A 100 -10.49 -2.67 -16.33
CA GLU A 100 -10.79 -2.96 -14.92
C GLU A 100 -9.51 -3.23 -14.11
N GLU A 101 -8.79 -2.18 -13.75
CA GLU A 101 -7.49 -2.32 -13.07
C GLU A 101 -7.60 -2.86 -11.63
N THR A 102 -8.79 -2.82 -11.03
CA THR A 102 -9.02 -3.16 -9.63
C THR A 102 -10.05 -4.29 -9.48
N ILE A 103 -9.77 -5.25 -8.58
CA ILE A 103 -10.70 -6.32 -8.21
C ILE A 103 -11.09 -6.16 -6.74
N ALA A 104 -12.39 -6.01 -6.46
CA ALA A 104 -12.88 -5.97 -5.09
C ALA A 104 -12.87 -7.37 -4.45
N ILE A 105 -12.32 -7.49 -3.23
CA ILE A 105 -12.29 -8.71 -2.45
C ILE A 105 -13.03 -8.48 -1.13
N CYS A 106 -14.00 -9.35 -0.81
CA CYS A 106 -14.85 -9.19 0.37
C CYS A 106 -14.86 -10.50 1.18
N PHE A 107 -13.90 -10.62 2.10
CA PHE A 107 -13.69 -11.84 2.88
C PHE A 107 -13.75 -11.53 4.38
N SER A 108 -14.20 -12.51 5.15
CA SER A 108 -13.95 -12.54 6.59
C SER A 108 -12.47 -12.92 6.84
N ARG A 109 -11.98 -12.60 8.04
CA ARG A 109 -10.60 -12.91 8.45
C ARG A 109 -10.34 -14.41 8.33
N SER A 110 -9.48 -14.80 7.39
CA SER A 110 -9.18 -16.19 7.02
C SER A 110 -7.82 -16.30 6.34
N ARG A 111 -7.26 -17.50 6.27
CA ARG A 111 -6.02 -17.80 5.52
C ARG A 111 -6.15 -17.56 4.02
N TRP A 112 -7.39 -17.44 3.52
CA TRP A 112 -7.67 -17.20 2.10
C TRP A 112 -7.48 -15.74 1.69
N VAL A 113 -7.57 -14.79 2.63
CA VAL A 113 -7.41 -13.35 2.31
C VAL A 113 -6.07 -13.07 1.62
N PRO A 114 -4.91 -13.50 2.16
CA PRO A 114 -3.63 -13.27 1.50
C PRO A 114 -3.47 -14.07 0.21
N VAL A 115 -4.08 -15.26 0.10
CA VAL A 115 -4.08 -16.07 -1.13
C VAL A 115 -4.80 -15.33 -2.26
N THR A 116 -5.96 -14.73 -1.97
CA THR A 116 -6.71 -13.93 -2.94
C THR A 116 -5.96 -12.67 -3.35
N MET A 117 -5.37 -11.94 -2.39
CA MET A 117 -4.55 -10.77 -2.69
C MET A 117 -3.40 -11.12 -3.63
N LEU A 118 -2.72 -12.25 -3.37
CA LEU A 118 -1.64 -12.74 -4.21
C LEU A 118 -2.12 -13.11 -5.62
N ALA A 119 -3.27 -13.78 -5.73
CA ALA A 119 -3.87 -14.15 -7.01
C ALA A 119 -4.17 -12.92 -7.88
N VAL A 120 -4.76 -11.87 -7.29
CA VAL A 120 -5.04 -10.60 -7.99
C VAL A 120 -3.75 -9.91 -8.43
N GLN A 121 -2.72 -9.90 -7.57
CA GLN A 121 -1.42 -9.35 -7.93
C GLN A 121 -0.71 -10.14 -9.03
N GLN A 122 -0.88 -11.46 -9.10
CA GLN A 122 -0.37 -12.29 -10.21
C GLN A 122 -1.03 -11.93 -11.55
N LEU A 123 -2.29 -11.48 -11.53
CA LEU A 123 -2.98 -10.92 -12.69
C LEU A 123 -2.55 -9.48 -13.04
N LYS A 124 -1.58 -8.92 -12.29
CA LYS A 124 -1.10 -7.54 -12.41
C LYS A 124 -2.20 -6.49 -12.21
N ARG A 125 -3.18 -6.80 -11.36
CA ARG A 125 -4.28 -5.90 -10.99
C ARG A 125 -4.15 -5.48 -9.53
N ALA A 126 -4.75 -4.34 -9.20
CA ALA A 126 -4.93 -3.91 -7.82
C ALA A 126 -6.09 -4.69 -7.19
N TYR A 127 -6.08 -4.83 -5.87
CA TYR A 127 -7.23 -5.33 -5.13
C TYR A 127 -7.77 -4.25 -4.19
N LEU A 128 -9.09 -4.24 -4.00
CA LEU A 128 -9.77 -3.44 -3.00
C LEU A 128 -10.31 -4.35 -1.90
N ALA A 129 -9.75 -4.28 -0.70
CA ALA A 129 -10.25 -5.05 0.43
C ALA A 129 -11.50 -4.38 1.02
N LEU A 130 -12.63 -5.09 0.97
CA LEU A 130 -13.91 -4.68 1.52
C LEU A 130 -14.17 -5.40 2.84
N GLU A 131 -14.70 -4.65 3.81
CA GLU A 131 -15.07 -5.19 5.11
C GLU A 131 -16.55 -5.58 5.15
N GLN A 132 -16.83 -6.87 5.36
CA GLN A 132 -18.20 -7.41 5.37
C GLN A 132 -19.12 -6.81 6.45
N SER A 133 -18.54 -6.20 7.49
CA SER A 133 -19.30 -5.55 8.58
C SER A 133 -20.02 -4.28 8.12
N HIS A 134 -19.61 -3.70 6.99
CA HIS A 134 -20.20 -2.48 6.47
C HIS A 134 -21.56 -2.73 5.80
N PRO A 135 -22.52 -1.79 5.91
CA PRO A 135 -23.78 -1.88 5.19
C PRO A 135 -23.58 -2.00 3.68
N THR A 136 -24.44 -2.76 3.01
CA THR A 136 -24.36 -3.00 1.55
C THR A 136 -24.23 -1.72 0.73
N GLN A 137 -24.94 -0.65 1.13
CA GLN A 137 -24.86 0.65 0.44
C GLN A 137 -23.44 1.23 0.46
N ARG A 138 -22.72 1.11 1.58
CA ARG A 138 -21.33 1.57 1.72
C ARG A 138 -20.39 0.76 0.84
N LEU A 139 -20.60 -0.56 0.76
CA LEU A 139 -19.81 -1.46 -0.08
C LEU A 139 -19.98 -1.13 -1.56
N LEU A 140 -21.23 -0.94 -2.02
CA LEU A 140 -21.52 -0.55 -3.41
C LEU A 140 -20.90 0.79 -3.77
N GLN A 141 -20.94 1.77 -2.86
CA GLN A 141 -20.28 3.07 -3.06
C GLN A 141 -18.77 2.93 -3.21
N LEU A 142 -18.12 2.07 -2.43
CA LEU A 142 -16.67 1.83 -2.53
C LEU A 142 -16.28 1.21 -3.87
N VAL A 143 -17.04 0.19 -4.29
CA VAL A 143 -16.83 -0.49 -5.58
C VAL A 143 -16.99 0.51 -6.73
N GLN A 144 -18.05 1.33 -6.69
CA GLN A 144 -18.29 2.35 -7.71
C GLN A 144 -17.19 3.43 -7.76
N GLN A 145 -16.69 3.88 -6.61
CA GLN A 145 -15.60 4.87 -6.55
C GLN A 145 -14.27 4.31 -7.05
N ALA A 146 -14.02 3.02 -6.85
CA ALA A 146 -12.79 2.36 -7.26
C ALA A 146 -12.80 1.86 -8.71
N GLY A 147 -13.96 1.85 -9.38
CA GLY A 147 -14.12 1.29 -10.72
C GLY A 147 -13.80 -0.21 -10.76
N ALA A 148 -14.21 -0.93 -9.70
CA ALA A 148 -13.92 -2.34 -9.46
C ALA A 148 -15.17 -3.24 -9.62
#